data_AF-K7VUJ9-F1
#
_entry.id   AF-K7VUJ9-F1
#
_cell.length_a   1.000
_cell.length_b   1.000
_cell.length_c   1.000
_cell.angle_alpha   90.00
_cell.angle_beta   90.00
_cell.angle_gamma   90.00
#
_symmetry.space_group_name_H-M   'P 1'
#
loop_
_entity.id
_entity.type
_entity.pdbx_description
1 polymer ?
#
loop_
_entity_poly.entity_id
_entity_poly.type
_entity_poly.pdbx_seq_one_letter_code
_entity_poly.pdbx_strand_id
1 'polypeptide(L)'
;MSKKNQSKRLTNQHKESQGVVGIFGKEAKSHDIAVGQISRLVIKQLEKEFPQLSFKYKTSISKKEINEALQKLDSQLGQTLFVPNSRIKPDGGIIQVKDDNGNWRVVLVTEAKHQGKDIENIHKGKLVGTDNNQDLMAAGNAIERSHKNISEIANFMLSKSHFPYILFLEGSNFLTETISIKRPDGRVVTLDYDSGMLNRLDRLTSANYGMPINTNLCKNKFVKHHDKTIMLQAASIYTQGNGEKWDAKKMFDIMIEVSKSSLKALGSEIFNQITNNE
;
A
#
# COMPACT_ATOMS: atom_id res chain seq x y z
N MET A 1 -18.90 22.95 -9.11
CA MET A 1 -19.85 22.29 -8.17
C MET A 1 -19.48 20.83 -7.81
N SER A 2 -18.20 20.40 -7.89
CA SER A 2 -17.81 18.99 -7.68
C SER A 2 -17.26 18.62 -6.29
N LYS A 3 -16.98 19.59 -5.39
CA LYS A 3 -16.34 19.32 -4.08
C LYS A 3 -17.25 18.66 -3.03
N LYS A 4 -18.59 18.71 -3.16
CA LYS A 4 -19.52 18.21 -2.12
C LYS A 4 -19.75 16.69 -2.11
N ASN A 5 -19.37 15.96 -3.16
CA ASN A 5 -19.67 14.52 -3.28
C ASN A 5 -18.60 13.59 -2.70
N GLN A 6 -17.34 14.04 -2.57
CA GLN A 6 -16.27 13.25 -1.92
C GLN A 6 -16.49 13.14 -0.41
N SER A 7 -16.84 14.24 0.25
CA SER A 7 -17.06 14.28 1.71
C SER A 7 -18.21 13.36 2.15
N LYS A 8 -19.35 13.36 1.44
CA LYS A 8 -20.48 12.45 1.73
C LYS A 8 -20.12 10.96 1.57
N ARG A 9 -19.20 10.63 0.66
CA ARG A 9 -18.76 9.26 0.42
C ARG A 9 -17.89 8.73 1.56
N LEU A 10 -16.99 9.56 2.10
CA LEU A 10 -16.27 9.25 3.33
C LEU A 10 -17.22 9.10 4.52
N THR A 11 -18.20 10.00 4.69
CA THR A 11 -19.11 9.95 5.85
C THR A 11 -19.98 8.68 5.87
N ASN A 12 -20.35 8.14 4.70
CA ASN A 12 -21.08 6.89 4.62
C ASN A 12 -20.20 5.66 4.88
N GLN A 13 -18.93 5.65 4.42
CA GLN A 13 -17.94 4.60 4.78
C GLN A 13 -17.71 4.53 6.29
N HIS A 14 -17.75 5.67 6.99
CA HIS A 14 -17.63 5.70 8.45
C HIS A 14 -18.80 5.01 9.18
N LYS A 15 -20.02 5.00 8.62
CA LYS A 15 -21.19 4.38 9.27
C LYS A 15 -21.20 2.85 9.18
N GLU A 16 -20.64 2.26 8.12
CA GLU A 16 -20.47 0.79 7.99
C GLU A 16 -19.35 0.24 8.90
N SER A 17 -18.44 1.10 9.36
CA SER A 17 -17.27 0.71 10.16
C SER A 17 -17.55 0.44 11.66
N GLN A 18 -18.81 0.37 12.12
CA GLN A 18 -19.12 0.08 13.52
C GLN A 18 -18.60 -1.30 14.01
N GLY A 19 -18.35 -2.26 13.10
CA GLY A 19 -17.69 -3.53 13.43
C GLY A 19 -16.19 -3.40 13.75
N VAL A 20 -15.51 -2.39 13.21
CA VAL A 20 -14.06 -2.16 13.32
C VAL A 20 -13.68 -1.59 14.70
N VAL A 21 -14.58 -0.81 15.31
CA VAL A 21 -14.38 -0.17 16.61
C VAL A 21 -14.14 -1.22 17.72
N GLY A 22 -14.71 -2.42 17.60
CA GLY A 22 -14.53 -3.51 18.57
C GLY A 22 -13.13 -4.15 18.55
N ILE A 23 -12.48 -4.23 17.39
CA ILE A 23 -11.13 -4.85 17.24
C ILE A 23 -10.04 -3.85 17.61
N PHE A 24 -10.19 -2.59 17.22
CA PHE A 24 -9.23 -1.52 17.55
C PHE A 24 -9.41 -0.94 18.95
N GLY A 25 -10.59 -1.13 19.56
CA GLY A 25 -11.02 -0.43 20.78
C GLY A 25 -10.30 -0.81 22.07
N LYS A 26 -9.50 -1.89 22.09
CA LYS A 26 -8.67 -2.26 23.24
C LYS A 26 -7.16 -2.16 23.02
N GLU A 27 -6.68 -2.27 21.79
CA GLU A 27 -5.22 -2.39 21.51
C GLU A 27 -4.61 -1.21 20.74
N ALA A 28 -5.41 -0.37 20.05
CA ALA A 28 -4.86 0.35 18.89
C ALA A 28 -5.15 1.85 18.79
N LYS A 29 -5.82 2.48 19.77
CA LYS A 29 -6.11 3.93 19.71
C LYS A 29 -4.93 4.84 20.09
N SER A 30 -3.81 4.30 20.57
CA SER A 30 -2.75 5.11 21.22
C SER A 30 -1.30 4.75 20.83
N HIS A 31 -1.07 3.79 19.94
CA HIS A 31 0.28 3.32 19.63
C HIS A 31 0.60 3.42 18.13
N ASP A 32 1.86 3.75 17.84
CA ASP A 32 2.48 3.71 16.53
C ASP A 32 2.62 2.24 16.10
N ILE A 33 1.53 1.67 15.57
CA ILE A 33 1.45 0.26 15.19
C ILE A 33 2.10 0.07 13.82
N ALA A 34 3.07 -0.81 13.75
CA ALA A 34 3.73 -1.13 12.49
C ALA A 34 2.74 -1.75 11.49
N VAL A 35 2.88 -1.41 10.20
CA VAL A 35 2.00 -1.91 9.11
C VAL A 35 1.82 -3.44 9.12
N GLY A 36 2.85 -4.21 9.49
CA GLY A 36 2.77 -5.68 9.60
C GLY A 36 1.87 -6.18 10.75
N GLN A 37 1.75 -5.43 11.84
CA GLN A 37 0.78 -5.74 12.91
C GLN A 37 -0.65 -5.46 12.43
N ILE A 38 -0.86 -4.37 11.68
CA ILE A 38 -2.16 -4.06 11.06
C ILE A 38 -2.57 -5.17 10.09
N SER A 39 -1.65 -5.70 9.28
CA SER A 39 -1.93 -6.84 8.39
C SER A 39 -2.42 -8.08 9.13
N ARG A 40 -1.93 -8.34 10.35
CA ARG A 40 -2.42 -9.45 11.18
C ARG A 40 -3.83 -9.20 11.70
N LEU A 41 -4.16 -7.95 12.04
CA LEU A 41 -5.53 -7.57 12.40
C LEU A 41 -6.48 -7.72 11.20
N VAL A 42 -6.01 -7.39 9.99
CA VAL A 42 -6.78 -7.59 8.75
C VAL A 42 -7.15 -9.05 8.56
N ILE A 43 -6.22 -9.98 8.79
CA ILE A 43 -6.51 -11.42 8.74
C ILE A 43 -7.62 -11.80 9.73
N LYS A 44 -7.50 -11.40 11.00
CA LYS A 44 -8.52 -11.69 12.03
C LYS A 44 -9.90 -11.19 11.61
N GLN A 45 -9.97 -10.01 11.00
CA GLN A 45 -11.24 -9.47 10.52
C GLN A 45 -11.77 -10.22 9.28
N LEU A 46 -10.90 -10.61 8.35
CA LEU A 46 -11.29 -11.40 7.19
C LEU A 46 -11.80 -12.79 7.60
N GLU A 47 -11.15 -13.45 8.56
CA GLU A 47 -11.59 -14.73 9.12
C GLU A 47 -12.95 -14.62 9.82
N LYS A 48 -13.19 -13.49 10.52
CA LYS A 48 -14.48 -13.21 11.15
C LYS A 48 -15.59 -12.99 10.11
N GLU A 49 -15.30 -12.27 9.03
CA GLU A 49 -16.28 -11.96 7.99
C GLU A 49 -16.53 -13.12 7.02
N PHE A 50 -15.52 -13.96 6.78
CA PHE A 50 -15.56 -15.08 5.84
C PHE A 50 -15.07 -16.37 6.55
N PRO A 51 -15.83 -16.91 7.53
CA PRO A 51 -15.38 -18.04 8.34
C PRO A 51 -15.16 -19.34 7.54
N GLN A 52 -15.68 -19.42 6.31
CA GLN A 52 -15.50 -20.53 5.39
C GLN A 52 -14.13 -20.50 4.68
N LEU A 53 -13.50 -19.34 4.61
CA LEU A 53 -12.26 -19.14 3.88
C LEU A 53 -11.06 -19.27 4.82
N SER A 54 -10.02 -19.95 4.35
CA SER A 54 -8.75 -20.06 5.08
C SER A 54 -7.78 -18.97 4.63
N PHE A 55 -7.29 -18.18 5.58
CA PHE A 55 -6.30 -17.13 5.34
C PHE A 55 -4.93 -17.51 5.92
N LYS A 56 -3.86 -16.94 5.36
CA LYS A 56 -2.51 -17.02 5.96
C LYS A 56 -1.70 -15.77 5.74
N TYR A 57 -0.76 -15.55 6.65
CA TYR A 57 0.24 -14.48 6.59
C TYR A 57 1.60 -15.03 6.15
N LYS A 58 2.27 -14.34 5.22
CA LYS A 58 3.68 -14.56 4.89
C LYS A 58 4.47 -13.27 5.08
N THR A 59 5.68 -13.38 5.62
CA THR A 59 6.62 -12.25 5.77
C THR A 59 7.50 -12.03 4.54
N SER A 60 7.55 -13.00 3.63
CA SER A 60 8.44 -12.96 2.47
C SER A 60 7.95 -13.87 1.35
N ILE A 61 8.39 -13.58 0.13
CA ILE A 61 8.29 -14.44 -1.05
C ILE A 61 9.70 -14.63 -1.61
N SER A 62 10.09 -15.89 -1.84
CA SER A 62 11.38 -16.19 -2.46
C SER A 62 11.38 -15.88 -3.95
N LYS A 63 12.55 -15.55 -4.51
CA LYS A 63 12.68 -15.34 -5.96
C LYS A 63 12.35 -16.61 -6.75
N LYS A 64 12.63 -17.79 -6.17
CA LYS A 64 12.25 -19.09 -6.72
C LYS A 64 10.73 -19.21 -6.91
N GLU A 65 9.94 -18.85 -5.91
CA GLU A 65 8.46 -18.87 -6.02
C GLU A 65 7.95 -17.92 -7.12
N ILE A 66 8.59 -16.75 -7.29
CA ILE A 66 8.25 -15.79 -8.36
C ILE A 66 8.56 -16.40 -9.73
N ASN A 67 9.76 -16.98 -9.87
CA ASN A 67 10.19 -17.62 -11.10
C ASN A 67 9.29 -18.81 -11.48
N GLU A 68 8.92 -19.66 -10.53
CA GLU A 68 8.00 -20.78 -10.75
C GLU A 68 6.61 -20.30 -11.17
N ALA A 69 6.13 -19.16 -10.64
CA ALA A 69 4.87 -18.57 -11.07
C ALA A 69 4.93 -18.05 -12.51
N LEU A 70 6.05 -17.44 -12.90
CA LEU A 70 6.29 -16.97 -14.27
C LEU A 70 6.43 -18.12 -15.27
N GLN A 71 7.15 -19.18 -14.90
CA GLN A 71 7.37 -20.37 -15.74
C GLN A 71 6.07 -21.13 -16.07
N LYS A 72 5.05 -21.02 -15.21
CA LYS A 72 3.71 -21.56 -15.48
C LYS A 72 2.97 -20.80 -16.58
N LEU A 73 3.38 -19.56 -16.86
CA LEU A 73 2.79 -18.73 -17.92
C LEU A 73 3.53 -18.90 -19.24
N ASP A 74 4.86 -18.93 -19.18
CA ASP A 74 5.72 -19.06 -20.36
C ASP A 74 7.07 -19.69 -19.95
N SER A 75 7.54 -20.68 -20.71
CA SER A 75 8.75 -21.44 -20.39
C SER A 75 10.04 -20.62 -20.49
N GLN A 76 10.02 -19.45 -21.15
CA GLN A 76 11.14 -18.53 -21.26
C GLN A 76 11.23 -17.53 -20.10
N LEU A 77 10.18 -17.40 -19.27
CA LEU A 77 10.18 -16.48 -18.14
C LEU A 77 10.74 -17.13 -16.86
N GLY A 78 11.21 -16.32 -15.91
CA GLY A 78 11.66 -16.81 -14.60
C GLY A 78 12.96 -17.65 -14.62
N GLN A 79 13.81 -17.51 -15.64
CA GLN A 79 14.97 -18.40 -15.84
C GLN A 79 16.19 -18.09 -14.97
N THR A 80 16.28 -16.87 -14.43
CA THR A 80 17.48 -16.40 -13.73
C THR A 80 17.34 -16.47 -12.22
N LEU A 81 18.30 -17.10 -11.55
CA LEU A 81 18.43 -17.10 -10.08
C LEU A 81 19.91 -17.21 -9.69
N PHE A 82 20.58 -16.07 -9.48
CA PHE A 82 22.00 -16.05 -9.11
C PHE A 82 22.25 -16.38 -7.63
N VAL A 83 21.32 -15.98 -6.76
CA VAL A 83 21.40 -16.24 -5.32
C VAL A 83 20.19 -17.11 -4.91
N PRO A 84 20.39 -18.41 -4.59
CA PRO A 84 19.30 -19.35 -4.36
C PRO A 84 18.32 -18.93 -3.24
N ASN A 85 18.82 -18.26 -2.21
CA ASN A 85 18.04 -17.86 -1.03
C ASN A 85 17.45 -16.45 -1.12
N SER A 86 17.55 -15.80 -2.30
CA SER A 86 17.02 -14.46 -2.53
C SER A 86 15.51 -14.40 -2.34
N ARG A 87 15.05 -13.30 -1.76
CA ARG A 87 13.63 -13.08 -1.40
C ARG A 87 13.32 -11.60 -1.28
N ILE A 88 12.05 -11.25 -1.47
CA ILE A 88 11.50 -9.96 -1.09
C ILE A 88 10.80 -10.07 0.26
N LYS A 89 10.85 -8.98 1.04
CA LYS A 89 10.22 -8.86 2.36
C LYS A 89 9.45 -7.54 2.42
N PRO A 90 8.18 -7.51 1.97
CA PRO A 90 7.31 -6.36 2.19
C PRO A 90 7.11 -6.15 3.69
N ASP A 91 7.29 -4.92 4.19
CA ASP A 91 7.28 -4.61 5.63
C ASP A 91 5.93 -4.95 6.29
N GLY A 92 4.84 -4.84 5.54
CA GLY A 92 3.50 -5.23 5.97
C GLY A 92 3.13 -6.69 5.65
N GLY A 93 4.04 -7.43 5.02
CA GLY A 93 3.84 -8.82 4.65
C GLY A 93 2.84 -9.04 3.51
N ILE A 94 2.45 -10.29 3.36
CA ILE A 94 1.55 -10.79 2.31
C ILE A 94 0.45 -11.60 2.97
N ILE A 95 -0.81 -11.27 2.68
CA ILE A 95 -1.98 -12.06 3.06
C ILE A 95 -2.42 -12.89 1.87
N GLN A 96 -2.72 -14.16 2.10
CA GLN A 96 -3.26 -15.06 1.09
C GLN A 96 -4.54 -15.74 1.57
N VAL A 97 -5.40 -16.10 0.63
CA VAL A 97 -6.57 -16.96 0.83
C VAL A 97 -6.36 -18.28 0.08
N LYS A 98 -6.89 -19.38 0.61
CA LYS A 98 -6.89 -20.68 -0.09
C LYS A 98 -8.07 -20.72 -1.08
N ASP A 99 -7.79 -21.08 -2.33
CA ASP A 99 -8.83 -21.28 -3.35
C ASP A 99 -9.42 -22.69 -3.32
N ASP A 100 -10.48 -22.91 -4.09
CA ASP A 100 -11.22 -24.17 -4.15
C ASP A 100 -10.36 -25.35 -4.65
N ASN A 101 -9.27 -25.05 -5.36
CA ASN A 101 -8.28 -26.03 -5.83
C ASN A 101 -7.12 -26.23 -4.84
N GLY A 102 -7.21 -25.63 -3.65
CA GLY A 102 -6.21 -25.71 -2.60
C GLY A 102 -4.97 -24.83 -2.79
N ASN A 103 -4.95 -23.97 -3.81
CA ASN A 103 -3.86 -23.04 -4.07
C ASN A 103 -4.00 -21.77 -3.24
N TRP A 104 -2.88 -21.18 -2.86
CA TRP A 104 -2.87 -19.91 -2.13
C TRP A 104 -2.85 -18.71 -3.08
N ARG A 105 -3.86 -17.84 -2.97
CA ARG A 105 -4.03 -16.63 -3.79
C ARG A 105 -3.75 -15.40 -2.94
N VAL A 106 -2.93 -14.48 -3.44
CA VAL A 106 -2.61 -13.24 -2.74
C VAL A 106 -3.85 -12.34 -2.71
N VAL A 107 -4.20 -11.85 -1.52
CA VAL A 107 -5.31 -10.90 -1.32
C VAL A 107 -4.85 -9.53 -0.85
N LEU A 108 -3.64 -9.43 -0.28
CA LEU A 108 -3.07 -8.15 0.13
C LEU A 108 -1.54 -8.23 0.20
N VAL A 109 -0.85 -7.21 -0.27
CA VAL A 109 0.57 -6.93 0.02
C VAL A 109 0.69 -5.48 0.44
N THR A 110 1.37 -5.21 1.56
CA THR A 110 1.52 -3.85 2.08
C THR A 110 2.96 -3.48 2.38
N GLU A 111 3.31 -2.24 2.05
CA GLU A 111 4.54 -1.58 2.48
C GLU A 111 4.24 -0.19 3.01
N ALA A 112 5.01 0.25 4.00
CA ALA A 112 5.00 1.61 4.49
C ALA A 112 6.40 2.20 4.32
N LYS A 113 6.50 3.41 3.76
CA LYS A 113 7.76 4.11 3.56
C LYS A 113 7.68 5.51 4.17
N HIS A 114 8.72 5.85 4.91
CA HIS A 114 8.91 7.15 5.52
C HIS A 114 10.08 7.86 4.83
N GLN A 115 9.88 9.10 4.37
CA GLN A 115 10.96 9.93 3.83
C GLN A 115 10.71 11.42 4.11
N GLY A 116 11.79 12.11 4.48
CA GLY A 116 11.78 13.54 4.81
C GLY A 116 11.41 13.79 6.27
N LYS A 117 12.38 14.32 7.02
CA LYS A 117 12.26 14.63 8.46
C LYS A 117 12.09 16.12 8.75
N ASP A 118 11.80 16.92 7.72
CA ASP A 118 11.80 18.38 7.82
C ASP A 118 10.80 18.88 8.86
N ILE A 119 9.59 18.29 8.91
CA ILE A 119 8.57 18.59 9.93
C ILE A 119 9.10 18.38 11.35
N GLU A 120 9.73 17.22 11.61
CA GLU A 120 10.29 16.89 12.93
C GLU A 120 11.46 17.82 13.29
N ASN A 121 12.33 18.12 12.33
CA ASN A 121 13.48 19.01 12.54
C ASN A 121 13.04 20.43 12.87
N ILE A 122 12.05 20.97 12.15
CA ILE A 122 11.52 22.32 12.35
C ILE A 122 10.86 22.43 13.73
N HIS A 123 10.03 21.44 14.12
CA HIS A 123 9.44 21.41 15.47
C HIS A 123 10.50 21.37 16.58
N LYS A 124 11.63 20.72 16.34
CA LYS A 124 12.76 20.65 17.29
C LYS A 124 13.68 21.87 17.23
N GLY A 125 13.44 22.82 16.32
CA GLY A 125 14.34 23.95 16.08
C GLY A 125 15.69 23.55 15.51
N LYS A 126 15.82 22.35 14.95
CA LYS A 126 17.07 21.84 14.39
C LYS A 126 17.27 22.41 12.98
N LEU A 127 18.46 22.96 12.72
CA LEU A 127 18.91 23.30 11.37
C LEU A 127 19.65 22.11 10.75
N VAL A 128 19.65 22.07 9.42
CA VAL A 128 20.20 20.99 8.60
C VAL A 128 21.09 21.57 7.49
N GLY A 129 21.61 20.70 6.62
CA GLY A 129 22.61 21.05 5.60
C GLY A 129 24.05 20.88 6.12
N THR A 130 25.02 20.90 5.20
CA THR A 130 26.44 20.71 5.53
C THR A 130 26.94 21.71 6.57
N ASP A 131 26.47 22.95 6.46
CA ASP A 131 26.83 24.06 7.35
C ASP A 131 25.85 24.24 8.52
N ASN A 132 24.86 23.33 8.68
CA ASN A 132 23.79 23.40 9.69
C ASN A 132 23.07 24.76 9.75
N ASN A 133 22.78 25.34 8.59
CA ASN A 133 22.20 26.67 8.44
C ASN A 133 20.85 26.69 7.67
N GLN A 134 20.33 25.53 7.27
CA GLN A 134 19.11 25.41 6.48
C GLN A 134 17.95 24.88 7.33
N ASP A 135 16.72 25.28 7.02
CA ASP A 135 15.52 24.70 7.65
C ASP A 135 15.08 23.39 6.99
N LEU A 136 15.40 23.23 5.71
CA LEU A 136 14.94 22.14 4.87
C LEU A 136 16.12 21.35 4.32
N MET A 137 15.99 20.03 4.31
CA MET A 137 16.93 19.12 3.66
C MET A 137 16.49 18.88 2.22
N ALA A 138 17.43 18.94 1.27
CA ALA A 138 17.18 18.49 -0.09
C ALA A 138 16.79 17.00 -0.08
N ALA A 139 15.62 16.67 -0.63
CA ALA A 139 15.10 15.31 -0.56
C ALA A 139 15.91 14.33 -1.41
N GLY A 140 16.29 13.18 -0.83
CA GLY A 140 16.95 12.09 -1.53
C GLY A 140 16.01 11.31 -2.48
N ASN A 141 16.54 10.25 -3.08
CA ASN A 141 15.84 9.37 -4.04
C ASN A 141 15.65 7.93 -3.55
N ALA A 142 15.89 7.64 -2.27
CA ALA A 142 15.83 6.29 -1.71
C ALA A 142 14.45 5.61 -1.87
N ILE A 143 13.37 6.41 -2.01
CA ILE A 143 12.00 5.96 -2.24
C ILE A 143 11.80 5.20 -3.57
N GLU A 144 12.65 5.43 -4.58
CA GLU A 144 12.59 4.76 -5.89
C GLU A 144 12.75 3.24 -5.77
N ARG A 145 13.39 2.76 -4.69
CA ARG A 145 13.53 1.32 -4.40
C ARG A 145 12.20 0.59 -4.21
N SER A 146 11.11 1.32 -3.93
CA SER A 146 9.75 0.75 -3.82
C SER A 146 9.32 0.04 -5.11
N HIS A 147 9.74 0.54 -6.28
CA HIS A 147 9.42 -0.04 -7.59
C HIS A 147 9.87 -1.50 -7.74
N LYS A 148 10.98 -1.86 -7.10
CA LYS A 148 11.53 -3.22 -7.19
C LYS A 148 10.57 -4.24 -6.59
N ASN A 149 10.05 -4.02 -5.37
CA ASN A 149 9.11 -4.96 -4.75
C ASN A 149 7.75 -4.95 -5.46
N ILE A 150 7.29 -3.80 -5.96
CA ILE A 150 6.07 -3.69 -6.79
C ILE A 150 6.21 -4.58 -8.04
N SER A 151 7.32 -4.47 -8.76
CA SER A 151 7.58 -5.26 -9.97
C SER A 151 7.66 -6.76 -9.67
N GLU A 152 8.29 -7.15 -8.56
CA GLU A 152 8.40 -8.55 -8.16
C GLU A 152 7.02 -9.18 -7.82
N ILE A 153 6.15 -8.44 -7.13
CA ILE A 153 4.77 -8.91 -6.87
C ILE A 153 3.93 -8.88 -8.14
N ALA A 154 4.12 -7.90 -9.02
CA ALA A 154 3.41 -7.82 -10.30
C ALA A 154 3.71 -9.06 -11.16
N ASN A 155 4.99 -9.44 -11.24
CA ASN A 155 5.44 -10.67 -11.88
C ASN A 155 4.84 -11.92 -11.23
N PHE A 156 4.87 -12.01 -9.90
CA PHE A 156 4.29 -13.14 -9.17
C PHE A 156 2.79 -13.30 -9.43
N MET A 157 2.08 -12.19 -9.64
CA MET A 157 0.65 -12.13 -9.86
C MET A 157 0.27 -11.88 -11.33
N LEU A 158 1.17 -12.12 -12.28
CA LEU A 158 0.95 -11.79 -13.70
C LEU A 158 -0.25 -12.53 -14.31
N SER A 159 -0.60 -13.71 -13.78
CA SER A 159 -1.79 -14.49 -14.18
C SER A 159 -3.11 -14.00 -13.57
N LYS A 160 -3.07 -12.98 -12.71
CA LYS A 160 -4.22 -12.54 -11.91
C LYS A 160 -4.84 -11.25 -12.45
N SER A 161 -6.15 -11.12 -12.29
CA SER A 161 -6.95 -9.96 -12.71
C SER A 161 -7.04 -8.86 -11.65
N HIS A 162 -6.32 -9.02 -10.54
CA HIS A 162 -6.19 -8.04 -9.46
C HIS A 162 -4.72 -7.89 -9.03
N PHE A 163 -4.40 -6.73 -8.47
CA PHE A 163 -3.08 -6.38 -7.96
C PHE A 163 -3.22 -5.60 -6.62
N PRO A 164 -3.34 -6.32 -5.49
CA PRO A 164 -3.66 -5.72 -4.20
C PRO A 164 -2.41 -5.23 -3.46
N TYR A 165 -1.59 -4.44 -4.15
CA TYR A 165 -0.38 -3.86 -3.59
C TYR A 165 -0.69 -2.46 -3.05
N ILE A 166 -0.48 -2.25 -1.75
CA ILE A 166 -0.64 -0.94 -1.10
C ILE A 166 0.73 -0.41 -0.68
N LEU A 167 1.01 0.83 -1.08
CA LEU A 167 2.16 1.59 -0.61
C LEU A 167 1.68 2.79 0.20
N PHE A 168 1.92 2.76 1.52
CA PHE A 168 1.67 3.88 2.41
C PHE A 168 2.90 4.78 2.50
N LEU A 169 2.71 6.07 2.31
CA LEU A 169 3.75 7.09 2.32
C LEU A 169 3.50 8.10 3.44
N GLU A 170 4.55 8.44 4.18
CA GLU A 170 4.52 9.48 5.21
C GLU A 170 5.82 10.28 5.27
N GLY A 171 5.72 11.49 5.78
CA GLY A 171 6.82 12.44 5.90
C GLY A 171 6.76 13.60 4.91
N SER A 172 7.61 14.59 5.17
CA SER A 172 7.65 15.88 4.44
C SER A 172 7.94 15.78 2.95
N ASN A 173 8.42 14.64 2.43
CA ASN A 173 8.66 14.48 0.99
C ASN A 173 7.43 14.00 0.22
N PHE A 174 6.30 13.76 0.90
CA PHE A 174 5.07 13.25 0.29
C PHE A 174 3.86 14.15 0.53
N LEU A 175 4.09 15.47 0.65
CA LEU A 175 3.03 16.43 0.87
C LEU A 175 2.07 16.50 -0.33
N THR A 176 0.79 16.70 -0.06
CA THR A 176 -0.23 17.02 -1.08
C THR A 176 -0.94 18.34 -0.79
N GLU A 177 -0.55 19.02 0.29
CA GLU A 177 -1.02 20.34 0.66
C GLU A 177 0.13 21.13 1.31
N THR A 178 0.16 22.45 1.07
CA THR A 178 1.14 23.33 1.71
C THR A 178 0.84 23.43 3.19
N ILE A 179 1.86 23.25 4.02
CA ILE A 179 1.76 23.33 5.48
C ILE A 179 2.67 24.41 6.04
N SER A 180 2.28 24.98 7.17
CA SER A 180 3.08 25.96 7.91
C SER A 180 3.38 25.44 9.31
N ILE A 181 4.64 25.49 9.70
CA ILE A 181 5.13 24.89 10.93
C ILE A 181 5.85 25.96 11.73
N LYS A 182 5.43 26.14 12.98
CA LYS A 182 6.07 27.09 13.89
C LYS A 182 7.26 26.43 14.60
N ARG A 183 8.43 27.06 14.49
CA ARG A 183 9.65 26.70 15.22
C ARG A 183 9.57 27.13 16.69
N PRO A 184 10.42 26.56 17.56
CA PRO A 184 10.52 27.00 18.97
C PRO A 184 10.89 28.48 19.14
N ASP A 185 11.64 29.05 18.21
CA ASP A 185 12.04 30.47 18.17
C ASP A 185 10.89 31.41 17.72
N GLY A 186 9.72 30.87 17.41
CA GLY A 186 8.54 31.62 16.98
C GLY A 186 8.42 31.83 15.47
N ARG A 187 9.49 31.58 14.70
CA ARG A 187 9.48 31.71 13.24
C ARG A 187 8.59 30.65 12.60
N VAL A 188 7.86 31.03 11.56
CA VAL A 188 7.01 30.12 10.79
C VAL A 188 7.75 29.72 9.52
N VAL A 189 7.87 28.41 9.29
CA VAL A 189 8.45 27.83 8.08
C VAL A 189 7.31 27.23 7.25
N THR A 190 7.21 27.65 5.99
CA THR A 190 6.20 27.13 5.05
C THR A 190 6.84 26.07 4.16
N LEU A 191 6.17 24.92 4.04
CA LEU A 191 6.59 23.80 3.19
C LEU A 191 5.60 23.71 2.04
N ASP A 192 6.04 24.16 0.87
CA ASP A 192 5.25 24.10 -0.35
C ASP A 192 5.25 22.67 -0.91
N TYR A 193 4.06 22.10 -1.06
CA TYR A 193 3.92 20.71 -1.48
C TYR A 193 4.38 20.48 -2.93
N ASP A 194 4.34 21.50 -3.78
CA ASP A 194 4.76 21.44 -5.19
C ASP A 194 6.25 21.78 -5.39
N SER A 195 7.00 21.98 -4.30
CA SER A 195 8.44 22.22 -4.37
C SER A 195 9.21 20.95 -4.74
N GLY A 196 9.90 20.99 -5.89
CA GLY A 196 10.78 19.90 -6.34
C GLY A 196 11.99 19.66 -5.43
N MET A 197 12.30 20.56 -4.51
CA MET A 197 13.31 20.36 -3.47
C MET A 197 12.87 19.31 -2.43
N LEU A 198 11.56 19.26 -2.14
CA LEU A 198 10.97 18.41 -1.10
C LEU A 198 10.22 17.21 -1.69
N ASN A 199 9.31 17.45 -2.64
CA ASN A 199 8.33 16.45 -3.04
C ASN A 199 8.94 15.32 -3.88
N ARG A 200 8.61 14.08 -3.56
CA ARG A 200 9.07 12.87 -4.23
C ARG A 200 7.92 11.95 -4.67
N LEU A 201 6.67 12.40 -4.64
CA LEU A 201 5.52 11.62 -5.10
C LEU A 201 5.66 11.21 -6.57
N ASP A 202 6.14 12.10 -7.44
CA ASP A 202 6.35 11.79 -8.87
C ASP A 202 7.39 10.69 -9.12
N ARG A 203 8.22 10.37 -8.13
CA ARG A 203 9.13 9.21 -8.21
C ARG A 203 8.39 7.88 -8.12
N LEU A 204 7.10 7.89 -7.78
CA LEU A 204 6.27 6.70 -7.55
C LEU A 204 5.07 6.61 -8.50
N THR A 205 4.64 7.68 -9.15
CA THR A 205 3.43 7.71 -10.01
C THR A 205 3.52 6.79 -11.21
N SER A 206 4.72 6.37 -11.63
CA SER A 206 4.86 5.32 -12.65
C SER A 206 4.34 3.96 -12.19
N ALA A 207 4.34 3.65 -10.89
CA ALA A 207 3.85 2.39 -10.34
C ALA A 207 2.32 2.23 -10.42
N ASN A 208 1.60 3.32 -10.70
CA ASN A 208 0.15 3.29 -10.88
C ASN A 208 -0.28 3.97 -12.19
N TYR A 209 0.65 4.18 -13.13
CA TYR A 209 0.39 4.78 -14.45
C TYR A 209 -0.20 6.20 -14.39
N GLY A 210 0.09 6.96 -13.33
CA GLY A 210 -0.49 8.29 -13.11
C GLY A 210 -1.98 8.28 -12.79
N MET A 211 -2.54 7.12 -12.41
CA MET A 211 -3.89 7.04 -11.86
C MET A 211 -3.96 7.76 -10.49
N PRO A 212 -5.16 8.17 -10.03
CA PRO A 212 -5.28 8.90 -8.77
C PRO A 212 -4.65 8.16 -7.58
N ILE A 213 -3.87 8.89 -6.77
CA ILE A 213 -3.41 8.42 -5.46
C ILE A 213 -4.57 8.38 -4.47
N ASN A 214 -4.34 7.83 -3.28
CA ASN A 214 -5.35 7.66 -2.22
C ASN A 214 -6.60 6.91 -2.71
N THR A 215 -6.41 5.98 -3.64
CA THR A 215 -7.47 5.26 -4.33
C THR A 215 -7.15 3.77 -4.37
N ASN A 216 -8.17 2.95 -4.18
CA ASN A 216 -8.08 1.51 -4.33
C ASN A 216 -8.04 1.17 -5.84
N LEU A 217 -6.87 0.74 -6.31
CA LEU A 217 -6.58 0.36 -7.69
C LEU A 217 -6.42 -1.16 -7.85
N CYS A 218 -6.95 -1.94 -6.89
CA CYS A 218 -6.78 -3.38 -6.81
C CYS A 218 -7.25 -4.13 -8.07
N LYS A 219 -8.32 -3.68 -8.74
CA LYS A 219 -8.81 -4.34 -9.95
C LYS A 219 -7.95 -3.91 -11.14
N ASN A 220 -7.33 -4.87 -11.84
CA ASN A 220 -6.48 -4.56 -12.98
C ASN A 220 -7.29 -3.88 -14.09
N LYS A 221 -6.66 -2.91 -14.75
CA LYS A 221 -7.26 -2.20 -15.89
C LYS A 221 -6.77 -2.85 -17.18
N PHE A 222 -7.67 -3.04 -18.13
CA PHE A 222 -7.31 -3.49 -19.48
C PHE A 222 -7.41 -2.30 -20.43
N VAL A 223 -6.34 -2.03 -21.16
CA VAL A 223 -6.29 -0.99 -22.19
C VAL A 223 -6.13 -1.63 -23.55
N LYS A 224 -6.75 -1.02 -24.57
CA LYS A 224 -6.63 -1.47 -25.96
C LYS A 224 -5.79 -0.48 -26.74
N HIS A 225 -4.87 -0.99 -27.54
CA HIS A 225 -4.12 -0.21 -28.51
C HIS A 225 -3.97 -1.04 -29.79
N HIS A 226 -4.65 -0.60 -30.85
CA HIS A 226 -4.86 -1.39 -32.07
C HIS A 226 -5.45 -2.78 -31.77
N ASP A 227 -4.75 -3.84 -32.16
CA ASP A 227 -5.08 -5.25 -31.95
C ASP A 227 -4.65 -5.78 -30.58
N LYS A 228 -3.88 -5.00 -29.81
CA LYS A 228 -3.33 -5.42 -28.52
C LYS A 228 -4.25 -5.06 -27.37
N THR A 229 -4.50 -6.04 -26.50
CA THR A 229 -5.10 -5.82 -25.17
C THR A 229 -4.01 -6.00 -24.12
N ILE A 230 -3.80 -4.97 -23.31
CA ILE A 230 -2.71 -4.93 -22.31
C ILE A 230 -3.36 -4.81 -20.92
N MET A 231 -2.98 -5.72 -20.02
CA MET A 231 -3.37 -5.67 -18.61
C MET A 231 -2.40 -4.75 -17.86
N LEU A 232 -2.95 -3.84 -17.05
CA LEU A 232 -2.22 -2.91 -16.21
C LEU A 232 -2.40 -3.30 -14.74
N GLN A 233 -1.28 -3.50 -14.05
CA GLN A 233 -1.20 -3.79 -12.62
C GLN A 233 -0.79 -2.53 -11.87
N ALA A 234 -1.77 -1.76 -11.39
CA ALA A 234 -1.53 -0.45 -10.77
C ALA A 234 -1.45 -0.57 -9.24
N ALA A 235 -0.31 -0.19 -8.65
CA ALA A 235 -0.18 -0.14 -7.20
C ALA A 235 -1.13 0.92 -6.60
N SER A 236 -1.77 0.61 -5.47
CA SER A 236 -2.57 1.58 -4.73
C SER A 236 -1.66 2.40 -3.82
N ILE A 237 -1.32 3.62 -4.25
CA ILE A 237 -0.42 4.52 -3.52
C ILE A 237 -1.25 5.44 -2.63
N TYR A 238 -0.99 5.39 -1.33
CA TYR A 238 -1.64 6.24 -0.33
C TYR A 238 -0.61 7.13 0.35
N THR A 239 -0.96 8.38 0.59
CA THR A 239 -0.11 9.34 1.31
C THR A 239 -0.90 10.13 2.34
N GLN A 240 -0.25 10.41 3.47
CA GLN A 240 -0.74 11.34 4.46
C GLN A 240 -0.28 12.76 4.06
N GLY A 241 -1.17 13.46 3.35
CA GLY A 241 -0.84 14.69 2.60
C GLY A 241 -0.30 15.87 3.40
N ASN A 242 -0.54 15.91 4.71
CA ASN A 242 -0.02 16.92 5.62
C ASN A 242 1.34 16.52 6.24
N GLY A 243 1.91 15.38 5.83
CA GLY A 243 3.20 14.86 6.29
C GLY A 243 3.19 14.26 7.70
N GLU A 244 2.02 14.17 8.34
CA GLU A 244 1.85 13.49 9.62
C GLU A 244 2.00 11.96 9.48
N LYS A 245 2.07 11.29 10.64
CA LYS A 245 2.04 9.83 10.71
C LYS A 245 0.68 9.28 10.31
N TRP A 246 0.67 8.05 9.82
CA TRP A 246 -0.58 7.34 9.54
C TRP A 246 -1.39 7.01 10.79
N ASP A 247 -2.70 7.22 10.72
CA ASP A 247 -3.64 6.64 11.69
C ASP A 247 -3.83 5.14 11.40
N ALA A 248 -3.57 4.31 12.41
CA ALA A 248 -3.60 2.85 12.26
C ALA A 248 -4.99 2.32 11.84
N LYS A 249 -6.07 2.97 12.30
CA LYS A 249 -7.43 2.59 11.91
C LYS A 249 -7.68 2.91 10.43
N LYS A 250 -7.26 4.08 9.95
CA LYS A 250 -7.35 4.43 8.51
C LYS A 250 -6.58 3.44 7.64
N MET A 251 -5.35 3.08 8.02
CA MET A 251 -4.57 2.07 7.29
C MET A 251 -5.32 0.73 7.25
N PHE A 252 -5.85 0.29 8.39
CA PHE A 252 -6.64 -0.94 8.47
C PHE A 252 -7.87 -0.90 7.57
N ASP A 253 -8.65 0.18 7.61
CA ASP A 253 -9.87 0.33 6.81
C ASP A 253 -9.54 0.25 5.31
N ILE A 254 -8.45 0.91 4.86
CA ILE A 254 -7.93 0.83 3.49
C ILE A 254 -7.51 -0.60 3.13
N MET A 255 -6.77 -1.27 4.02
CA MET A 255 -6.28 -2.63 3.80
C MET A 255 -7.42 -3.66 3.71
N ILE A 256 -8.47 -3.49 4.50
CA ILE A 256 -9.69 -4.30 4.42
C ILE A 256 -10.42 -4.06 3.09
N GLU A 257 -10.56 -2.81 2.67
CA GLU A 257 -11.22 -2.47 1.40
C GLU A 257 -10.52 -3.13 0.19
N VAL A 258 -9.20 -3.04 0.14
CA VAL A 258 -8.39 -3.67 -0.91
C VAL A 258 -8.48 -5.20 -0.83
N SER A 259 -8.39 -5.77 0.38
CA SER A 259 -8.52 -7.23 0.56
C SER A 259 -9.87 -7.77 0.08
N LYS A 260 -10.97 -7.07 0.40
CA LYS A 260 -12.32 -7.41 -0.10
C LYS A 260 -12.42 -7.28 -1.62
N SER A 261 -11.74 -6.29 -2.20
CA SER A 261 -11.66 -6.13 -3.66
C SER A 261 -10.95 -7.32 -4.32
N SER A 262 -9.88 -7.84 -3.70
CA SER A 262 -9.22 -9.07 -4.12
C SER A 262 -10.14 -10.28 -4.05
N LEU A 263 -10.84 -10.47 -2.92
CA LEU A 263 -11.77 -11.59 -2.75
C LEU A 263 -12.89 -11.55 -3.80
N LYS A 264 -13.40 -10.36 -4.12
CA LYS A 264 -14.38 -10.18 -5.20
C LYS A 264 -13.81 -10.56 -6.57
N ALA A 265 -12.56 -10.20 -6.87
CA ALA A 265 -11.89 -10.58 -8.11
C ALA A 265 -11.64 -12.10 -8.19
N LEU A 266 -11.42 -12.74 -7.05
CA LEU A 266 -11.24 -14.17 -6.90
C LEU A 266 -12.56 -14.95 -6.79
N GLY A 267 -13.72 -14.31 -6.92
CA GLY A 267 -15.02 -14.91 -6.57
C GLY A 267 -15.29 -16.27 -7.22
N SER A 268 -14.86 -16.49 -8.47
CA SER A 268 -14.99 -17.77 -9.15
C SER A 268 -14.01 -18.85 -8.67
N GLU A 269 -12.89 -18.47 -8.05
CA GLU A 269 -11.88 -19.37 -7.51
C GLU A 269 -12.18 -19.82 -6.07
N ILE A 270 -13.10 -19.13 -5.37
CA ILE A 270 -13.44 -19.39 -3.95
C ILE A 270 -14.93 -19.71 -3.76
N PHE A 271 -15.67 -19.90 -4.85
CA PHE A 271 -17.12 -20.02 -4.83
C PHE A 271 -17.57 -21.27 -4.04
N ASN A 272 -16.94 -22.42 -4.30
CA ASN A 272 -17.33 -23.68 -3.68
C ASN A 272 -17.16 -23.65 -2.17
N GLN A 273 -16.06 -23.06 -1.66
CA GLN A 273 -15.88 -22.90 -0.22
C GLN A 273 -16.95 -22.00 0.41
N ILE A 274 -17.44 -20.99 -0.30
CA ILE A 274 -18.46 -20.07 0.22
C ILE A 274 -19.85 -20.72 0.19
N THR A 275 -20.17 -21.50 -0.84
CA THR A 275 -21.51 -22.07 -1.03
C THR A 275 -21.72 -23.44 -0.44
N ASN A 276 -20.68 -24.28 -0.37
CA ASN A 276 -20.81 -25.68 0.03
C ASN A 276 -20.74 -25.87 1.56
N ASN A 277 -21.41 -24.98 2.30
CA ASN A 277 -21.65 -25.20 3.73
C ASN A 277 -22.76 -26.25 3.90
N GLU A 278 -22.43 -27.52 3.64
CA GLU A 278 -23.09 -28.67 4.28
C GLU A 278 -22.30 -29.09 5.52
#